data_AF-A0A8S3C8A1-F1
#
_entry.id   AF-A0A8S3C8A1-F1
#
_cell.length_a   1.000
_cell.length_b   1.000
_cell.length_c   1.000
_cell.angle_alpha   90.00
_cell.angle_beta   90.00
_cell.angle_gamma   90.00
#
_symmetry.space_group_name_H-M   'P 1'
#
loop_
_entity.id
_entity.type
_entity.pdbx_description
1 polymer ?
#
loop_
_entity_poly.entity_id
_entity_poly.type
_entity_poly.pdbx_seq_one_letter_code
_entity_poly.pdbx_strand_id
1 'polypeptide(L)'
;RHDIFLDSDRCLLKDTDVKSCILAKYPNDSRQFWCPAVVLRHMANESKTQVRFYDCLVVNITHETYVIPITEQQFEIYSTLRIAKENSLVNHVIVGLNNTKKAFMLGTIQRRVGNGHRYSIEWCCASVSEQTDEHLLGAFTRRNKHRIGDYVLAIDSVEGIYKLAEVLSITDDRKNVKVKFIDPNNINDTLSSREIDVPAITTFVITKTYFNNVIGLLQT
;
A
#
# COMPACT_ATOMS: atom_id res chain seq x y z
N ARG A 1 -17.30 3.01 -8.60
CA ARG A 1 -17.08 3.23 -7.15
C ARG A 1 -18.46 3.59 -6.62
N HIS A 2 -19.15 2.64 -5.99
CA HIS A 2 -20.22 2.97 -5.07
C HIS A 2 -19.56 2.75 -3.72
N ASP A 3 -19.21 3.83 -3.02
CA ASP A 3 -18.85 3.71 -1.62
C ASP A 3 -20.12 3.18 -0.95
N ILE A 4 -20.07 1.95 -0.44
CA ILE A 4 -21.25 1.23 0.11
C ILE A 4 -21.74 1.90 1.40
N PHE A 5 -20.93 2.79 1.96
CA PHE A 5 -21.21 3.52 3.19
C PHE A 5 -21.46 4.99 2.85
N LEU A 6 -22.64 5.47 3.22
CA LEU A 6 -23.01 6.87 3.08
C LEU A 6 -22.26 7.69 4.14
N ASP A 7 -22.01 8.97 3.88
CA ASP A 7 -21.42 9.86 4.89
C ASP A 7 -22.28 9.93 6.18
N SER A 8 -23.58 9.63 6.08
CA SER A 8 -24.50 9.49 7.21
C SER A 8 -24.19 8.32 8.14
N ASP A 9 -23.43 7.32 7.70
CA ASP A 9 -23.14 6.11 8.48
C ASP A 9 -21.91 6.31 9.40
N ARG A 10 -21.31 7.50 9.38
CA ARG A 10 -20.11 7.82 10.16
C ARG A 10 -20.46 8.47 11.49
N CYS A 11 -19.74 8.10 12.53
CA CYS A 11 -19.74 8.78 13.82
C CYS A 11 -18.30 9.09 14.27
N LEU A 12 -18.14 9.91 15.30
CA LEU A 12 -16.82 10.10 15.92
C LEU A 12 -16.48 8.88 16.78
N LEU A 13 -15.20 8.50 16.81
CA LEU A 13 -14.74 7.35 17.58
C LEU A 13 -15.01 7.48 19.09
N LYS A 14 -15.03 8.70 19.63
CA LYS A 14 -15.39 8.93 21.05
C LYS A 14 -16.85 8.62 21.38
N ASP A 15 -17.74 8.59 20.37
CA ASP A 15 -19.17 8.35 20.54
C ASP A 15 -19.51 6.85 20.43
N THR A 16 -18.50 5.99 20.27
CA THR A 16 -18.66 4.54 20.19
C THR A 16 -18.40 3.88 21.53
N ASP A 17 -19.19 2.88 21.90
CA ASP A 17 -19.00 2.17 23.16
C ASP A 17 -17.79 1.24 23.13
N VAL A 18 -17.20 1.00 24.29
CA VAL A 18 -16.17 -0.04 24.47
C VAL A 18 -16.74 -1.40 24.08
N LYS A 19 -15.93 -2.22 23.40
CA LYS A 19 -16.27 -3.50 22.74
C LYS A 19 -17.12 -3.37 21.46
N SER A 20 -17.50 -2.16 21.05
CA SER A 20 -18.17 -1.97 19.75
C SER A 20 -17.26 -2.37 18.60
N CYS A 21 -17.86 -2.98 17.58
CA CYS A 21 -17.20 -3.25 16.31
C CYS A 21 -17.35 -2.04 15.39
N ILE A 22 -16.26 -1.69 14.70
CA ILE A 22 -16.19 -0.52 13.82
C ILE A 22 -15.40 -0.84 12.56
N LEU A 23 -15.63 -0.09 11.49
CA LEU A 23 -14.65 0.11 10.43
C LEU A 23 -13.87 1.39 10.72
N ALA A 24 -12.54 1.26 10.78
CA ALA A 24 -11.62 2.38 10.96
C ALA A 24 -10.58 2.40 9.84
N LYS A 25 -9.98 3.56 9.57
CA LYS A 25 -8.83 3.64 8.67
C LYS A 25 -7.64 2.90 9.29
N TYR A 26 -7.08 1.96 8.54
CA TYR A 26 -5.92 1.19 8.98
C TYR A 26 -4.68 2.10 9.10
N PRO A 27 -3.85 1.98 10.16
CA PRO A 27 -2.73 2.87 10.44
C PRO A 27 -1.52 2.54 9.55
N ASN A 28 -1.65 2.78 8.25
CA ASN A 28 -0.59 2.62 7.27
C ASN A 28 -0.52 3.87 6.38
N ASP A 29 0.60 4.59 6.45
CA ASP A 29 0.80 5.87 5.73
C ASP A 29 0.83 5.68 4.21
N SER A 30 1.25 4.50 3.75
CA SER A 30 1.37 4.14 2.35
C SER A 30 0.03 3.73 1.74
N ARG A 31 -0.92 3.20 2.54
CA ARG A 31 -2.21 2.68 2.08
C ARG A 31 -3.35 2.99 3.03
N GLN A 32 -4.20 3.94 2.63
CA GLN A 32 -5.44 4.23 3.34
C GLN A 32 -6.57 3.30 2.89
N PHE A 33 -6.92 2.34 3.73
CA PHE A 33 -8.11 1.51 3.56
C PHE A 33 -8.85 1.35 4.89
N TRP A 34 -10.15 1.09 4.80
CA TRP A 34 -11.01 0.82 5.95
C TRP A 34 -10.90 -0.66 6.34
N CYS A 35 -10.78 -0.94 7.63
CA CYS A 35 -10.68 -2.29 8.17
C CYS A 35 -11.53 -2.49 9.42
N PRO A 36 -12.04 -3.71 9.62
CA PRO A 36 -12.75 -4.07 10.84
C PRO A 36 -11.82 -4.01 12.05
N ALA A 37 -12.32 -3.39 13.11
CA ALA A 37 -11.65 -3.24 14.40
C ALA A 37 -12.67 -3.28 15.54
N VAL A 38 -12.16 -3.47 16.76
CA VAL A 38 -12.93 -3.45 18.00
C VAL A 38 -12.37 -2.36 18.92
N VAL A 39 -13.26 -1.57 19.51
CA VAL A 39 -12.89 -0.56 20.52
C VAL A 39 -12.50 -1.27 21.81
N LEU A 40 -11.27 -1.08 22.27
CA LEU A 40 -10.78 -1.71 23.50
C LEU A 40 -11.02 -0.84 24.74
N ARG A 41 -10.75 0.46 24.64
CA ARG A 41 -10.97 1.44 25.72
C ARG A 41 -10.79 2.87 25.22
N HIS A 42 -11.48 3.81 25.85
CA HIS A 42 -11.16 5.23 25.76
C HIS A 42 -10.11 5.57 26.81
N MET A 43 -9.05 6.27 26.41
CA MET A 43 -8.03 6.73 27.34
C MET A 43 -8.59 7.96 28.07
N ALA A 44 -8.72 7.91 29.39
CA ALA A 44 -9.34 9.01 30.15
C ALA A 44 -8.52 10.32 30.11
N ASN A 45 -7.19 10.21 29.99
CA ASN A 45 -6.25 11.33 30.08
C ASN A 45 -5.63 11.72 28.74
N GLU A 46 -5.97 11.01 27.67
CA GLU A 46 -5.50 11.28 26.32
C GLU A 46 -6.71 11.35 25.41
N SER A 47 -6.81 12.32 24.49
CA SER A 47 -7.88 12.38 23.48
C SER A 47 -7.75 11.27 22.42
N LYS A 48 -7.52 10.03 22.87
CA LYS A 48 -7.24 8.83 22.10
C LYS A 48 -8.07 7.65 22.59
N THR A 49 -8.43 6.79 21.67
CA THR A 49 -9.13 5.52 21.89
C THR A 49 -8.23 4.41 21.42
N GLN A 50 -8.05 3.39 22.24
CA GLN A 50 -7.31 2.20 21.86
C GLN A 50 -8.24 1.25 21.10
N VAL A 51 -7.83 0.84 19.90
CA VAL A 51 -8.58 -0.08 19.05
C VAL A 51 -7.70 -1.27 18.68
N ARG A 52 -8.33 -2.42 18.41
CA ARG A 52 -7.67 -3.61 17.88
C ARG A 52 -8.27 -3.98 16.53
N PHE A 53 -7.44 -4.02 15.50
CA PHE A 53 -7.83 -4.47 14.17
C PHE A 53 -7.94 -6.00 14.10
N TYR A 54 -8.60 -6.50 13.07
CA TYR A 54 -8.80 -7.93 12.79
C TYR A 54 -7.50 -8.76 12.75
N ASP A 55 -6.38 -8.14 12.41
CA ASP A 55 -5.03 -8.74 12.37
C ASP A 55 -4.33 -8.73 13.74
N CYS A 56 -5.06 -8.40 14.80
CA CYS A 56 -4.59 -8.20 16.17
C CYS A 56 -3.69 -6.98 16.39
N LEU A 57 -3.53 -6.09 15.40
CA LEU A 57 -2.81 -4.84 15.60
C LEU A 57 -3.58 -3.94 16.58
N VAL A 58 -2.91 -3.52 17.65
CA VAL A 58 -3.46 -2.58 18.63
C VAL A 58 -2.83 -1.21 18.45
N VAL A 59 -3.65 -0.18 18.26
CA VAL A 59 -3.19 1.21 18.10
C VAL A 59 -4.08 2.20 18.86
N ASN A 60 -3.52 3.38 19.11
CA ASN A 60 -4.24 4.50 19.70
C ASN A 60 -4.64 5.48 18.59
N ILE A 61 -5.95 5.71 18.42
CA ILE A 61 -6.52 6.59 17.39
C ILE A 61 -7.17 7.79 18.08
N THR A 62 -6.99 8.99 17.52
CA THR A 62 -7.57 10.23 18.05
C THR A 62 -9.09 10.16 18.08
N HIS A 63 -9.71 10.68 19.16
CA HIS A 63 -11.17 10.72 19.36
C HIS A 63 -11.95 11.35 18.21
N GLU A 64 -11.35 12.34 17.54
CA GLU A 64 -11.95 13.10 16.43
C GLU A 64 -11.90 12.34 15.09
N THR A 65 -11.45 11.08 15.10
CA THR A 65 -11.43 10.24 13.90
C THR A 65 -12.83 9.72 13.60
N TYR A 66 -13.28 9.92 12.36
CA TYR A 66 -14.52 9.32 11.88
C TYR A 66 -14.38 7.81 11.68
N VAL A 67 -15.37 7.07 12.18
CA VAL A 67 -15.50 5.61 12.05
C VAL A 67 -16.90 5.24 11.60
N ILE A 68 -17.09 4.02 11.12
CA ILE A 68 -18.40 3.47 10.76
C ILE A 68 -18.72 2.35 11.74
N PRO A 69 -19.76 2.48 12.58
CA PRO A 69 -20.22 1.39 13.43
C PRO A 69 -20.66 0.19 12.59
N ILE A 70 -20.30 -1.02 13.02
CA ILE A 70 -20.71 -2.27 12.38
C ILE A 70 -21.17 -3.28 13.43
N THR A 71 -21.95 -4.27 13.02
CA THR A 71 -22.34 -5.38 13.90
C THR A 71 -21.19 -6.37 14.10
N GLU A 72 -21.25 -7.18 15.15
CA GLU A 72 -20.31 -8.28 15.37
C GLU A 72 -20.30 -9.28 14.19
N GLN A 73 -21.48 -9.59 13.63
CA GLN A 73 -21.58 -10.44 12.45
C GLN A 73 -20.86 -9.82 11.23
N GLN A 74 -21.00 -8.51 11.02
CA GLN A 74 -20.28 -7.80 9.97
C GLN A 74 -18.78 -7.82 10.20
N PHE A 75 -18.34 -7.64 11.45
CA PHE A 75 -16.93 -7.75 11.82
C PHE A 75 -16.34 -9.11 11.42
N GLU A 76 -17.01 -10.21 11.74
CA GLU A 76 -16.56 -11.56 11.39
C GLU A 76 -16.49 -11.78 9.88
N ILE A 77 -17.51 -11.35 9.14
CA ILE A 77 -17.56 -11.47 7.68
C ILE A 77 -16.44 -10.65 7.04
N TYR A 78 -16.29 -9.39 7.42
CA TYR A 78 -15.29 -8.49 6.83
C TYR A 78 -13.87 -8.95 7.16
N SER A 79 -13.64 -9.41 8.40
CA SER A 79 -12.34 -9.96 8.82
C SER A 79 -11.99 -11.21 8.02
N THR A 80 -12.95 -12.13 7.86
CA THR A 80 -12.77 -13.36 7.07
C THR A 80 -12.47 -13.06 5.61
N LEU A 81 -13.23 -12.16 4.98
CA LEU A 81 -13.00 -11.76 3.59
C LEU A 81 -11.62 -11.10 3.41
N ARG A 82 -11.21 -10.29 4.38
CA ARG A 82 -9.90 -9.62 4.34
C ARG A 82 -8.75 -10.61 4.44
N ILE A 83 -8.82 -11.53 5.41
CA ILE A 83 -7.81 -12.59 5.59
C ILE A 83 -7.78 -13.51 4.37
N ALA A 84 -8.93 -13.91 3.83
CA ALA A 84 -9.00 -14.72 2.62
C ALA A 84 -8.34 -14.03 1.42
N LYS A 85 -8.57 -12.71 1.26
CA LYS A 85 -7.93 -11.93 0.20
C LYS A 85 -6.42 -11.87 0.38
N GLU A 86 -5.94 -11.67 1.60
CA GLU A 86 -4.50 -11.64 1.92
C GLU A 86 -3.83 -12.99 1.67
N ASN A 87 -4.49 -14.08 2.07
CA ASN A 87 -3.99 -15.44 1.84
C ASN A 87 -4.00 -15.81 0.36
N SER A 88 -4.95 -15.30 -0.44
CA SER A 88 -5.00 -15.55 -1.88
C SER A 88 -3.79 -15.01 -2.65
N LEU A 89 -2.96 -14.19 -2.01
CA LEU A 89 -1.80 -13.53 -2.63
C LEU A 89 -0.54 -14.39 -2.59
N VAL A 90 -0.56 -15.47 -1.81
CA VAL A 90 0.49 -16.48 -1.87
C VAL A 90 0.60 -17.00 -3.32
N ASN A 91 1.84 -17.25 -3.75
CA ASN A 91 2.24 -17.62 -5.11
C ASN A 91 2.05 -16.54 -6.19
N HIS A 92 1.64 -15.32 -5.83
CA HIS A 92 1.63 -14.22 -6.81
C HIS A 92 3.02 -13.64 -7.00
N VAL A 93 3.32 -13.28 -8.25
CA VAL A 93 4.48 -12.48 -8.62
C VAL A 93 4.21 -11.01 -8.28
N ILE A 94 5.18 -10.37 -7.65
CA ILE A 94 5.16 -8.97 -7.24
C ILE A 94 6.42 -8.26 -7.72
N VAL A 95 6.34 -6.93 -7.74
CA VAL A 95 7.50 -6.03 -7.73
C VAL A 95 7.58 -5.44 -6.34
N GLY A 96 8.73 -5.55 -5.68
CA GLY A 96 8.88 -4.94 -4.37
C GLY A 96 10.28 -4.47 -4.06
N LEU A 97 10.38 -3.60 -3.05
CA LEU A 97 11.66 -3.07 -2.60
C LEU A 97 12.41 -4.16 -1.81
N ASN A 98 13.52 -4.64 -2.36
CA ASN A 98 14.42 -5.50 -1.63
C ASN A 98 15.34 -4.63 -0.76
N ASN A 99 15.12 -4.61 0.55
CA ASN A 99 15.86 -3.76 1.49
C ASN A 99 17.37 -4.06 1.53
N THR A 100 17.79 -5.30 1.25
CA THR A 100 19.20 -5.70 1.24
C THR A 100 19.90 -5.22 -0.03
N LYS A 101 19.23 -5.30 -1.18
CA LYS A 101 19.78 -4.87 -2.47
C LYS A 101 19.49 -3.40 -2.79
N LYS A 102 18.65 -2.73 -2.00
CA LYS A 102 18.21 -1.34 -2.20
C LYS A 102 17.70 -1.12 -3.62
N ALA A 103 16.91 -2.06 -4.13
CA ALA A 103 16.39 -2.04 -5.49
C ALA A 103 14.99 -2.64 -5.57
N PHE A 104 14.18 -2.18 -6.51
CA PHE A 104 12.90 -2.81 -6.82
C PHE A 104 13.11 -4.02 -7.73
N MET A 105 12.71 -5.19 -7.24
CA MET A 105 12.96 -6.47 -7.88
C MET A 105 11.66 -7.26 -7.99
N LEU A 106 11.64 -8.17 -8.98
CA LEU A 106 10.60 -9.18 -9.05
C LEU A 106 10.81 -10.21 -7.94
N GLY A 107 9.70 -10.67 -7.38
CA GLY A 107 9.70 -11.78 -6.42
C GLY A 107 8.35 -12.48 -6.39
N THR A 108 8.32 -13.62 -5.72
CA THR A 108 7.12 -14.43 -5.51
C THR A 108 6.81 -14.49 -4.02
N ILE A 109 5.55 -14.27 -3.67
CA ILE A 109 5.09 -14.41 -2.29
C ILE A 109 5.03 -15.89 -1.93
N GLN A 110 5.90 -16.33 -1.03
CA GLN A 110 5.97 -17.73 -0.59
C GLN A 110 4.93 -18.05 0.48
N ARG A 111 4.78 -17.14 1.46
CA ARG A 111 3.81 -17.28 2.54
C ARG A 111 3.56 -15.97 3.24
N ARG A 112 2.41 -15.89 3.91
CA ARG A 112 2.14 -14.87 4.94
C ARG A 112 2.92 -15.20 6.22
N VAL A 113 3.39 -14.17 6.92
CA VAL A 113 4.14 -14.30 8.18
C VAL A 113 3.31 -13.72 9.32
N GLY A 114 2.91 -14.58 10.27
CA GLY A 114 2.08 -14.20 11.40
C GLY A 114 0.67 -13.73 10.99
N ASN A 115 0.06 -12.91 11.85
CA ASN A 115 -1.29 -12.40 11.63
C ASN A 115 -1.32 -11.06 10.87
N GLY A 116 -0.16 -10.41 10.68
CA GLY A 116 -0.08 -9.07 10.10
C GLY A 116 0.09 -9.06 8.57
N HIS A 117 0.34 -7.84 8.07
CA HIS A 117 0.59 -7.50 6.67
C HIS A 117 2.03 -7.80 6.21
N ARG A 118 2.59 -8.94 6.62
CA ARG A 118 3.97 -9.34 6.33
C ARG A 118 4.02 -10.63 5.52
N TYR A 119 4.95 -10.68 4.57
CA TYR A 119 5.08 -11.77 3.62
C TYR A 119 6.54 -12.16 3.45
N SER A 120 6.78 -13.46 3.34
CA SER A 120 8.08 -13.99 2.92
C SER A 120 8.15 -13.97 1.39
N ILE A 121 9.13 -13.27 0.84
CA ILE A 121 9.32 -13.11 -0.59
C ILE A 121 10.55 -13.87 -1.03
N GLU A 122 10.40 -14.72 -2.05
CA GLU A 122 11.53 -15.26 -2.81
C GLU A 122 11.78 -14.34 -4.00
N TRP A 123 12.95 -13.70 -4.02
CA TRP A 123 13.33 -12.76 -5.07
C TRP A 123 13.86 -13.49 -6.30
N CYS A 124 13.86 -12.83 -7.45
CA CYS A 124 14.40 -13.39 -8.70
C CYS A 124 15.88 -13.81 -8.64
N CYS A 125 16.63 -13.32 -7.65
CA CYS A 125 18.01 -13.73 -7.36
C CYS A 125 18.14 -14.91 -6.38
N ALA A 126 17.06 -15.65 -6.13
CA ALA A 126 16.95 -16.78 -5.19
C ALA A 126 17.22 -16.43 -3.72
N SER A 127 17.34 -15.14 -3.37
CA SER A 127 17.35 -14.70 -1.98
C SER A 127 15.94 -14.66 -1.40
N VAL A 128 15.81 -14.80 -0.09
CA VAL A 128 14.53 -14.72 0.63
C VAL A 128 14.60 -13.60 1.65
N SER A 129 13.56 -12.78 1.72
CA SER A 129 13.41 -11.79 2.80
C SER A 129 11.95 -11.56 3.14
N GLU A 130 11.68 -11.11 4.36
CA GLU A 130 10.35 -10.68 4.76
C GLU A 130 10.11 -9.21 4.40
N GLN A 131 8.92 -8.93 3.89
CA GLN A 131 8.51 -7.58 3.48
C GLN A 131 7.10 -7.26 3.99
N THR A 132 6.87 -5.99 4.31
CA THR A 132 5.53 -5.44 4.54
C THR A 132 4.83 -5.25 3.19
N ASP A 133 3.50 -5.41 3.17
CA ASP A 133 2.72 -5.32 1.94
C ASP A 133 2.75 -3.94 1.26
N GLU A 134 3.11 -2.89 1.99
CA GLU A 134 3.27 -1.52 1.47
C GLU A 134 4.31 -1.44 0.36
N HIS A 135 5.36 -2.26 0.44
CA HIS A 135 6.42 -2.34 -0.55
C HIS A 135 6.15 -3.35 -1.66
N LEU A 136 5.01 -4.05 -1.64
CA LEU A 136 4.65 -5.06 -2.63
C LEU A 136 3.64 -4.50 -3.62
N LEU A 137 4.07 -4.33 -4.86
CA LEU A 137 3.29 -3.87 -6.00
C LEU A 137 3.01 -5.06 -6.92
N GLY A 138 1.88 -5.03 -7.63
CA GLY A 138 1.37 -6.19 -8.37
C GLY A 138 -0.07 -6.50 -7.98
N ALA A 139 -0.31 -7.71 -7.49
CA ALA A 139 -1.65 -8.19 -7.10
C ALA A 139 -2.36 -7.30 -6.05
N PHE A 140 -1.59 -6.55 -5.25
CA PHE A 140 -2.11 -5.59 -4.26
C PHE A 140 -2.42 -4.20 -4.82
N THR A 141 -1.75 -3.80 -5.90
CA THR A 141 -1.94 -2.49 -6.49
C THR A 141 -3.07 -2.53 -7.50
N ARG A 142 -4.09 -1.71 -7.29
CA ARG A 142 -5.00 -1.38 -8.38
C ARG A 142 -4.16 -0.80 -9.52
N ARG A 143 -4.34 -1.33 -10.73
CA ARG A 143 -3.87 -0.68 -11.95
C ARG A 143 -4.61 0.64 -12.08
N ASN A 144 -3.98 1.72 -11.65
CA ASN A 144 -4.55 3.05 -11.77
C ASN A 144 -4.45 3.50 -13.23
N LYS A 145 -5.42 4.30 -13.67
CA LYS A 145 -5.30 5.00 -14.95
C LYS A 145 -4.20 6.05 -14.80
N HIS A 146 -3.16 5.95 -15.62
CA HIS A 146 -2.08 6.93 -15.66
C HIS A 146 -2.59 8.33 -15.98
N ARG A 147 -1.92 9.32 -15.41
CA ARG A 147 -2.02 10.75 -15.74
C ARG A 147 -0.61 11.31 -15.90
N ILE A 148 -0.51 12.36 -16.71
CA ILE A 148 0.74 13.12 -16.82
C ILE A 148 1.08 13.71 -15.44
N GLY A 149 2.34 13.56 -15.03
CA GLY A 149 2.85 13.94 -13.70
C GLY A 149 2.65 12.88 -12.60
N ASP A 150 2.08 11.72 -12.91
CA ASP A 150 2.02 10.62 -11.94
C ASP A 150 3.42 10.05 -11.69
N TYR A 151 3.72 9.75 -10.42
CA TYR A 151 4.89 8.94 -10.06
C TYR A 151 4.58 7.45 -10.24
N VAL A 152 5.50 6.73 -10.86
CA VAL A 152 5.35 5.30 -11.17
C VAL A 152 6.63 4.53 -10.83
N LEU A 153 6.48 3.22 -10.67
CA LEU A 153 7.57 2.27 -10.86
C LEU A 153 7.45 1.69 -12.26
N ALA A 154 8.51 1.86 -13.05
CA ALA A 154 8.61 1.40 -14.43
C ALA A 154 9.83 0.48 -14.60
N ILE A 155 9.72 -0.48 -15.51
CA ILE A 155 10.83 -1.38 -15.84
C ILE A 155 11.84 -0.65 -16.73
N ASP A 156 13.09 -0.60 -16.31
CA ASP A 156 14.20 -0.25 -17.18
C ASP A 156 14.59 -1.49 -17.97
N SER A 157 14.21 -1.55 -19.23
CA SER A 157 14.45 -2.71 -20.10
C SER A 157 15.94 -2.98 -20.36
N VAL A 158 16.82 -1.99 -20.14
CA VAL A 158 18.26 -2.18 -20.33
C VAL A 158 18.88 -2.85 -19.12
N GLU A 159 18.45 -2.47 -17.91
CA GLU A 159 19.00 -3.04 -16.67
C GLU A 159 18.17 -4.20 -16.11
N GLY A 160 16.95 -4.41 -16.62
CA GLY A 160 16.04 -5.46 -16.16
C GLY A 160 15.51 -5.23 -14.74
N ILE A 161 15.57 -4.00 -14.23
CA ILE A 161 15.11 -3.64 -12.88
C ILE A 161 14.00 -2.60 -12.92
N TYR A 162 13.22 -2.53 -11.84
CA TYR A 162 12.21 -1.48 -11.69
C TYR A 162 12.85 -0.24 -11.07
N LYS A 163 12.55 0.93 -11.63
CA LYS A 163 13.04 2.23 -11.16
C LYS A 163 11.89 3.20 -10.98
N LEU A 164 12.08 4.14 -10.05
CA LEU A 164 11.16 5.25 -9.86
C LEU A 164 11.17 6.13 -11.11
N ALA A 165 10.01 6.58 -11.53
CA ALA A 165 9.87 7.43 -12.69
C ALA A 165 8.66 8.37 -12.59
N GLU A 166 8.64 9.39 -13.43
CA GLU A 166 7.49 10.29 -13.63
C GLU A 166 6.92 10.09 -15.03
N VAL A 167 5.58 10.09 -15.15
CA VAL A 167 4.88 10.01 -16.44
C VAL A 167 4.92 11.37 -17.13
N LEU A 168 5.58 11.45 -18.29
CA LEU A 168 5.67 12.66 -19.11
C LEU A 168 4.52 12.77 -20.10
N SER A 169 4.15 11.67 -20.73
CA SER A 169 3.05 11.61 -21.70
C SER A 169 2.43 10.22 -21.76
N ILE A 170 1.23 10.15 -22.34
CA ILE A 170 0.44 8.93 -22.48
C ILE A 170 0.02 8.86 -23.94
N THR A 171 0.17 7.71 -24.58
CA THR A 171 -0.30 7.53 -25.96
C THR A 171 -1.82 7.60 -26.05
N ASP A 172 -2.35 7.96 -27.23
CA ASP A 172 -3.80 8.08 -27.45
C ASP A 172 -4.55 6.78 -27.15
N ASP A 173 -3.94 5.64 -27.47
CA ASP A 173 -4.48 4.30 -27.18
C ASP A 173 -4.25 3.83 -25.72
N ARG A 174 -3.55 4.64 -24.91
CA ARG A 174 -3.19 4.40 -23.51
C ARG A 174 -2.43 3.10 -23.25
N LYS A 175 -1.86 2.47 -24.29
CA LYS A 175 -1.08 1.24 -24.15
C LYS A 175 0.33 1.51 -23.69
N ASN A 176 0.87 2.69 -24.02
CA ASN A 176 2.22 3.08 -23.64
C ASN A 176 2.19 4.41 -22.87
N VAL A 177 3.17 4.56 -22.00
CA VAL A 177 3.45 5.81 -21.29
C VAL A 177 4.91 6.15 -21.47
N LYS A 178 5.19 7.42 -21.76
CA LYS A 178 6.55 7.93 -21.76
C LYS A 178 6.91 8.31 -20.33
N VAL A 179 7.98 7.72 -19.82
CA VAL A 179 8.42 7.91 -18.43
C VAL A 179 9.82 8.47 -18.40
N LYS A 180 10.10 9.23 -17.34
CA LYS A 180 11.43 9.75 -17.02
C LYS A 180 11.92 9.09 -15.74
N PHE A 181 13.00 8.31 -15.81
CA PHE A 181 13.56 7.70 -14.61
C PHE A 181 14.14 8.76 -13.67
N ILE A 182 13.93 8.56 -12.38
CA ILE A 182 14.39 9.44 -11.31
C ILE A 182 15.51 8.72 -10.57
N ASP A 183 16.68 9.35 -10.48
CA ASP A 183 17.77 8.92 -9.63
C ASP A 183 17.47 9.37 -8.18
N PRO A 184 17.31 8.44 -7.22
CA PRO A 184 17.14 8.79 -5.82
C PRO A 184 18.26 9.67 -5.27
N ASN A 185 19.49 9.55 -5.77
CA ASN A 185 20.64 10.33 -5.31
C ASN A 185 20.71 11.72 -5.93
N ASN A 186 20.00 11.96 -7.03
CA ASN A 186 20.08 13.21 -7.77
C ASN A 186 18.72 13.61 -8.38
N ILE A 187 17.74 13.83 -7.50
CA ILE A 187 16.34 14.10 -7.85
C ILE A 187 16.18 15.35 -8.74
N ASN A 188 17.09 16.32 -8.61
CA ASN A 188 17.05 17.58 -9.36
C ASN A 188 17.79 17.52 -10.70
N ASP A 189 18.53 16.45 -10.97
CA ASP A 189 19.28 16.32 -12.21
C ASP A 189 18.38 15.79 -13.32
N THR A 190 17.95 16.73 -14.15
CA THR A 190 17.12 16.47 -15.31
C THR A 190 17.91 16.10 -16.56
N LEU A 191 19.25 16.18 -16.52
CA LEU A 191 20.15 16.01 -17.67
C LEU A 191 20.66 14.57 -17.81
N SER A 192 20.76 13.81 -16.72
CA SER A 192 21.19 12.40 -16.72
C SER A 192 20.02 11.40 -16.78
N SER A 193 18.80 11.87 -16.53
CA SER A 193 17.59 11.05 -16.50
C SER A 193 17.16 10.61 -17.90
N ARG A 194 17.13 9.30 -18.13
CA ARG A 194 16.69 8.71 -19.40
C ARG A 194 15.16 8.74 -19.51
N GLU A 195 14.68 9.17 -20.67
CA GLU A 195 13.27 9.07 -21.05
C GLU A 195 13.04 7.83 -21.92
N ILE A 196 12.04 7.01 -21.59
CA ILE A 196 11.69 5.81 -22.36
C ILE A 196 10.18 5.64 -22.49
N ASP A 197 9.76 5.02 -23.58
CA ASP A 197 8.39 4.53 -23.72
C ASP A 197 8.28 3.13 -23.11
N VAL A 198 7.33 2.94 -22.20
CA VAL A 198 7.04 1.64 -21.57
C VAL A 198 5.58 1.26 -21.73
N PRO A 199 5.27 -0.05 -21.86
CA PRO A 199 3.90 -0.51 -21.82
C PRO A 199 3.25 -0.13 -20.47
N ALA A 200 2.12 0.56 -20.52
CA ALA A 200 1.36 0.99 -19.34
C ALA A 200 0.92 -0.19 -18.45
N ILE A 201 0.89 -1.42 -18.99
CA ILE A 201 0.59 -2.63 -18.22
C ILE A 201 1.75 -3.06 -17.30
N THR A 202 2.97 -2.60 -17.59
CA THR A 202 4.19 -2.93 -16.84
C THR A 202 4.55 -1.87 -15.80
N THR A 203 3.78 -0.79 -15.70
CA THR A 203 4.01 0.31 -14.76
C THR A 203 3.07 0.25 -13.56
N PHE A 204 3.57 0.66 -12.40
CA PHE A 204 2.80 0.72 -11.15
C PHE A 204 2.74 2.16 -10.64
N VAL A 205 1.56 2.78 -10.72
CA VAL A 205 1.35 4.12 -10.15
C VAL A 205 1.48 4.07 -8.63
N ILE A 206 2.30 4.97 -8.09
CA ILE A 206 2.56 5.12 -6.66
C ILE A 206 2.16 6.52 -6.18
N THR A 207 1.84 6.64 -4.90
CA THR A 207 1.48 7.94 -4.31
C THR A 207 2.73 8.80 -4.13
N LYS A 208 2.57 10.13 -4.15
CA LYS A 208 3.66 11.07 -3.85
C LYS A 208 4.28 10.83 -2.46
N THR A 209 3.45 10.49 -1.47
CA THR A 209 3.92 10.14 -0.12
C THR A 209 4.82 8.90 -0.15
N TYR A 210 4.38 7.83 -0.82
CA TYR A 210 5.19 6.61 -0.95
C TYR A 210 6.49 6.87 -1.71
N PHE A 211 6.41 7.62 -2.81
CA PHE A 211 7.58 8.03 -3.59
C PHE A 211 8.63 8.75 -2.72
N ASN A 212 8.23 9.75 -1.93
CA ASN A 212 9.13 10.47 -1.03
C ASN A 212 9.75 9.55 0.04
N ASN A 213 8.95 8.66 0.63
CA ASN A 213 9.43 7.73 1.66
C ASN A 213 10.48 6.77 1.09
N VAL A 214 10.23 6.22 -0.11
CA VAL A 214 11.15 5.30 -0.78
C VAL A 214 12.46 5.99 -1.15
N ILE A 215 12.41 7.24 -1.63
CA ILE A 215 13.63 7.99 -1.91
C ILE A 215 14.53 8.07 -0.67
N GLY A 216 13.97 8.38 0.50
CA GLY A 216 14.74 8.40 1.76
C GLY A 216 15.35 7.03 2.11
N LEU A 217 14.65 5.94 1.80
CA LEU A 217 15.14 4.57 2.02
C LEU A 217 16.25 4.14 1.03
N LEU A 218 16.28 4.71 -0.17
CA LEU A 218 17.26 4.41 -1.21
C LEU A 218 18.54 5.27 -1.08
N GLN A 219 18.44 6.44 -0.46
CA GLN A 219 19.58 7.34 -0.21
C GLN A 219 20.45 6.91 1.01
N THR A 220 20.01 5.90 1.77
CA THR A 220 20.66 5.40 3.00
C THR A 220 21.26 4.01 2.82
#